data_AF-A0A919EZG4-F1
#
_entry.id   AF-A0A919EZG4-F1
#
_cell.length_a   1.000
_cell.length_b   1.000
_cell.length_c   1.000
_cell.angle_alpha   90.00
_cell.angle_beta   90.00
_cell.angle_gamma   90.00
#
_symmetry.space_group_name_H-M   'P 1'
#
loop_
_entity.id
_entity.type
_entity.pdbx_description
1 polymer ?
#
loop_
_entity_poly.entity_id
_entity_poly.type
_entity_poly.pdbx_seq_one_letter_code
_entity_poly.pdbx_strand_id
1 'polypeptide(L)' 'MSPSSRPSGPVRSAADEINEEIRRLWTGPGAHPTLPLSPEQRARYQHLLAQLRQVEHDGVTEAA' A
#
# COMPACT_ATOMS: atom_id res chain seq x y z
N MET A 1 4.84 -15.72 -27.28
CA MET A 1 3.83 -15.09 -26.42
C MET A 1 4.57 -14.34 -25.32
N SER A 2 4.60 -13.01 -25.39
CA SER A 2 5.14 -12.17 -24.31
C SER A 2 3.98 -11.76 -23.41
N PRO A 3 4.06 -11.94 -22.08
CA PRO A 3 2.97 -11.55 -21.19
C PRO A 3 2.83 -10.03 -21.26
N SER A 4 1.63 -9.59 -21.58
CA SER A 4 1.24 -8.19 -21.71
C SER A 4 1.75 -7.38 -20.51
N SER A 5 2.57 -6.36 -20.79
CA SER A 5 2.84 -5.29 -19.83
C SER A 5 1.50 -4.68 -19.45
N ARG A 6 1.03 -4.99 -18.22
CA ARG A 6 -0.23 -4.44 -17.71
C ARG A 6 -0.15 -2.92 -17.73
N PRO A 7 -1.23 -2.22 -18.09
CA PRO A 7 -1.22 -0.76 -18.16
C PRO A 7 -0.85 -0.18 -16.79
N SER A 8 0.23 0.59 -16.76
CA SER A 8 0.61 1.43 -15.62
C SER A 8 -0.30 2.65 -15.58
N GLY A 9 -1.55 2.44 -15.17
CA GLY A 9 -2.49 3.53 -14.91
C GLY A 9 -2.20 4.24 -13.58
N PRO A 10 -2.80 5.44 -13.36
CA PRO A 10 -2.64 6.25 -12.15
C PRO A 10 -2.90 5.47 -10.84
N VAL A 11 -3.81 4.51 -10.90
CA VAL A 11 -4.20 3.61 -9.79
C VAL A 11 -3.00 2.85 -9.21
N ARG A 12 -2.02 2.46 -10.05
CA ARG A 12 -0.80 1.79 -9.55
C ARG A 12 0.05 2.74 -8.72
N SER A 13 0.14 4.02 -9.10
CA SER A 13 0.93 5.00 -8.34
C SER A 13 0.41 5.18 -6.92
N ALA A 14 -0.92 5.30 -6.74
CA ALA A 14 -1.52 5.45 -5.41
C ALA A 14 -1.35 4.21 -4.53
N ALA A 15 -1.55 3.01 -5.08
CA ALA A 15 -1.32 1.76 -4.35
C ALA A 15 0.18 1.57 -4.01
N ASP A 16 1.08 1.92 -4.93
CA ASP A 16 2.53 1.83 -4.73
C ASP A 16 3.00 2.79 -3.63
N GLU A 17 2.48 4.01 -3.58
CA GLU A 17 2.75 4.98 -2.50
C GLU A 17 2.30 4.46 -1.13
N ILE A 18 1.09 3.88 -1.05
CA ILE A 18 0.59 3.27 0.19
C ILE A 18 1.48 2.10 0.62
N ASN A 19 1.92 1.26 -0.32
CA ASN A 19 2.80 0.13 -0.04
C ASN A 19 4.21 0.55 0.41
N GLU A 20 4.75 1.65 -0.10
CA GLU A 20 6.00 2.25 0.42
C GLU A 20 5.82 2.77 1.83
N GLU A 21 4.70 3.43 2.12
CA GLU A 21 4.41 3.97 3.45
C GLU A 21 4.23 2.85 4.49
N ILE A 22 3.56 1.75 4.10
CA ILE A 22 3.48 0.53 4.89
C ILE A 22 4.90 0.02 5.16
N ARG A 23 5.76 -0.14 4.14
CA ARG A 23 7.13 -0.63 4.35
C ARG A 23 7.93 0.24 5.33
N ARG A 24 7.80 1.56 5.26
CA ARG A 24 8.47 2.51 6.18
C ARG A 24 8.11 2.29 7.65
N LEU A 25 6.93 1.74 7.97
CA LEU A 25 6.58 1.40 9.36
C LEU A 25 7.48 0.31 9.95
N TRP A 26 8.09 -0.54 9.11
CA TRP A 26 8.98 -1.63 9.54
C TRP A 26 10.47 -1.37 9.25
N THR A 27 10.79 -0.49 8.31
CA THR A 27 12.18 -0.21 7.88
C THR A 27 12.66 1.21 8.18
N GLY A 28 11.78 2.08 8.68
CA GLY A 28 12.10 3.47 8.99
C GLY A 28 12.84 3.68 10.31
N PRO A 29 13.24 4.93 10.60
CA PRO A 29 13.88 5.28 11.86
C PRO A 29 13.01 4.91 13.07
N GLY A 30 13.56 4.16 14.02
CA GLY A 30 12.82 3.67 15.20
C GLY A 30 11.91 2.46 14.93
N ALA A 31 11.91 1.93 13.70
CA ALA A 31 11.27 0.65 13.40
C ALA A 31 12.27 -0.50 13.59
N HIS A 32 11.75 -1.67 13.99
CA HIS A 32 12.54 -2.90 14.03
C HIS A 32 11.68 -4.05 13.49
N PRO A 33 12.18 -4.83 12.52
CA PRO A 33 11.37 -5.84 11.82
C PRO A 33 10.88 -6.98 12.72
N THR A 34 11.50 -7.16 13.89
CA THR A 34 11.10 -8.17 14.88
C THR A 34 10.33 -7.60 16.08
N LEU A 35 10.14 -6.28 16.14
CA LEU A 35 9.35 -5.66 17.21
C LEU A 35 7.91 -5.43 16.72
N PRO A 36 6.92 -5.57 17.62
CA PRO A 36 5.57 -5.17 17.29
C PRO A 36 5.51 -3.66 17.05
N LEU A 37 4.61 -3.24 16.15
CA LEU A 37 4.32 -1.82 15.94
C LEU A 37 3.82 -1.18 17.23
N SER A 38 4.24 0.06 17.48
CA SER A 38 3.65 0.89 18.52
C SER A 38 2.13 1.10 18.28
N PRO A 39 1.34 1.48 19.29
CA PRO A 39 -0.08 1.77 19.10
C PRO A 39 -0.35 2.80 18.00
N GLU A 40 0.50 3.83 17.90
CA GLU A 40 0.41 4.85 16.85
C GLU A 40 0.74 4.29 15.46
N GLN A 41 1.84 3.53 15.34
CA GLN A 41 2.21 2.87 14.09
C GLN A 41 1.13 1.87 13.65
N ARG A 42 0.50 1.17 14.60
CA ARG A 42 -0.60 0.24 14.33
C ARG A 42 -1.85 0.96 13.83
N ALA A 43 -2.22 2.10 14.42
CA ALA A 43 -3.32 2.91 13.93
C ALA A 43 -3.05 3.42 12.50
N ARG A 44 -1.82 3.88 12.23
CA ARG A 44 -1.38 4.29 10.90
C ARG A 44 -1.43 3.12 9.90
N TYR A 45 -0.97 1.94 10.30
CA TYR A 45 -1.05 0.74 9.47
C TYR A 45 -2.49 0.38 9.10
N GLN A 46 -3.40 0.39 10.07
CA GLN A 46 -4.82 0.12 9.82
C GLN A 46 -5.43 1.13 8.85
N HIS A 47 -5.07 2.41 8.98
CA HIS A 47 -5.51 3.45 8.06
C HIS A 47 -4.98 3.23 6.64
N LEU A 48 -3.69 2.90 6.49
CA LEU A 48 -3.08 2.59 5.19
C LEU A 48 -3.72 1.36 4.53
N LEU A 49 -4.06 0.32 5.30
CA LEU A 49 -4.79 -0.84 4.77
C LEU A 49 -6.19 -0.48 4.27
N ALA A 50 -6.90 0.42 4.96
CA ALA A 50 -8.21 0.88 4.50
C ALA A 50 -8.10 1.67 3.19
N GLN A 51 -7.09 2.54 3.06
CA GLN A 51 -6.81 3.26 1.83
C GLN A 51 -6.44 2.32 0.68
N LEU A 52 -5.59 1.30 0.94
CA LEU A 52 -5.20 0.34 -0.07
C LEU A 52 -6.42 -0.40 -0.63
N ARG A 53 -7.32 -0.85 0.25
CA ARG A 53 -8.58 -1.50 -0.17
C ARG A 53 -9.46 -0.58 -1.01
N GLN A 54 -9.52 0.70 -0.66
CA GLN A 54 -10.29 1.68 -1.42
C GLN A 54 -9.71 1.86 -2.84
N VAL A 55 -8.38 2.03 -2.95
CA VAL A 55 -7.70 2.16 -4.25
C VAL A 55 -7.85 0.89 -5.09
N GLU A 56 -7.75 -0.29 -4.48
CA GLU A 56 -7.97 -1.57 -5.15
C GLU A 56 -9.42 -1.69 -5.66
N HIS A 57 -10.40 -1.25 -4.87
CA HIS A 57 -11.81 -1.28 -5.26
C HIS A 57 -12.11 -0.27 -6.39
N ASP A 58 -11.62 0.97 -6.29
CA ASP A 58 -11.84 2.00 -7.29
C ASP A 58 -11.15 1.66 -8.61
N GLY A 59 -9.97 1.04 -8.56
CA GLY A 59 -9.26 0.51 -9.72
C GLY A 59 -9.96 -0.67 -10.42
N VAL A 60 -10.78 -1.44 -9.70
CA VAL A 60 -11.65 -2.48 -10.29
C VAL A 60 -12.88 -1.86 -10.96
N THR A 61 -13.32 -0.68 -10.50
CA THR A 61 -14.55 -0.04 -10.96
C THR A 61 -14.36 0.75 -12.27
N GLU A 62 -13.15 1.26 -12.55
CA GLU A 62 -12.81 1.92 -13.82
C GLU A 62 -12.61 0.96 -15.02
N ALA A 63 -12.64 -0.37 -14.80
CA ALA A 63 -12.35 -1.37 -15.83
C ALA A 63 -13.58 -1.91 -16.59
N ALA A 64 -14.71 -1.18 -16.62
CA ALA A 64 -15.96 -1.61 -17.25
C ALA A 64 -16.26 -0.88 -18.57
#